data_AF-A0A7Y1UPN1-F1
#
_entry.id   AF-A0A7Y1UPN1-F1
#
_cell.length_a   1.000
_cell.length_b   1.000
_cell.length_c   1.000
_cell.angle_alpha   90.00
_cell.angle_beta   90.00
_cell.angle_gamma   90.00
#
_symmetry.space_group_name_H-M   'P 1'
#
loop_
_entity.id
_entity.type
_entity.pdbx_description
1 polymer ?
#
loop_
_entity_poly.entity_id
_entity_poly.type
_entity_poly.pdbx_seq_one_letter_code
_entity_poly.pdbx_strand_id
1 'polypeptide(L)'
;VLEADAAHEEAAIALASIMLEAGDTESALAVLEPVPSSAGVDRFRAVVRLATEPGAPTTDLEAAVESAPDNEALRIELARALIAGQDYAGALDHLLEVVSRKGELLDDARTVMLDVFEVLGADSPITQDYRRRLANALF
;
A
#
# COMPACT_ATOMS: atom_id res chain seq x y z
N VAL A 1 -28.66 -15.64 1.98
CA VAL A 1 -28.92 -14.18 1.91
C VAL A 1 -27.63 -13.36 2.01
N LEU A 2 -26.60 -13.80 2.74
CA LEU A 2 -25.30 -13.10 2.83
C LEU A 2 -24.44 -13.11 1.54
N GLU A 3 -24.51 -14.15 0.71
CA GLU A 3 -23.69 -14.24 -0.53
C GLU A 3 -24.00 -13.19 -1.59
N ALA A 4 -25.25 -12.73 -1.68
CA ALA A 4 -25.65 -11.72 -2.66
C ALA A 4 -25.13 -10.31 -2.31
N ASP A 5 -25.05 -9.99 -1.02
CA ASP A 5 -24.47 -8.73 -0.52
C ASP A 5 -22.94 -8.71 -0.69
N ALA A 6 -22.27 -9.83 -0.39
CA ALA A 6 -20.81 -9.93 -0.53
C ALA A 6 -20.34 -9.79 -1.98
N ALA A 7 -21.03 -10.44 -2.93
CA ALA A 7 -20.73 -10.31 -4.35
C ALA A 7 -21.02 -8.89 -4.89
N HIS A 8 -22.03 -8.21 -4.34
CA HIS A 8 -22.33 -6.82 -4.68
C HIS A 8 -21.26 -5.86 -4.15
N GLU A 9 -20.79 -6.09 -2.92
CA GLU A 9 -19.67 -5.35 -2.31
C GLU A 9 -18.38 -5.51 -3.13
N GLU A 10 -17.95 -6.74 -3.42
CA GLU A 10 -16.71 -7.00 -4.17
C GLU A 10 -16.76 -6.36 -5.56
N ALA A 11 -17.90 -6.42 -6.25
CA ALA A 11 -18.07 -5.82 -7.56
C ALA A 11 -18.02 -4.28 -7.51
N ALA A 12 -18.59 -3.66 -6.48
CA ALA A 12 -18.55 -2.22 -6.30
C ALA A 12 -17.14 -1.72 -5.94
N ILE A 13 -16.41 -2.47 -5.10
CA ILE A 13 -15.01 -2.20 -4.77
C ILE A 13 -14.13 -2.31 -6.03
N ALA A 14 -14.31 -3.37 -6.82
CA ALA A 14 -13.55 -3.56 -8.06
C ALA A 14 -13.80 -2.42 -9.06
N LEU A 15 -15.05 -2.00 -9.24
CA LEU A 15 -15.39 -0.89 -10.13
C LEU A 15 -14.83 0.45 -9.62
N ALA A 16 -14.92 0.70 -8.32
CA ALA A 16 -14.34 1.89 -7.70
C ALA A 16 -12.80 1.91 -7.82
N SER A 17 -12.13 0.75 -7.82
CA SER A 17 -10.69 0.64 -8.08
C SER A 17 -10.32 1.07 -9.49
N ILE A 18 -11.08 0.62 -10.49
CA ILE A 18 -10.84 1.02 -11.89
C ILE A 18 -11.02 2.53 -12.06
N MET A 19 -12.00 3.13 -11.38
CA MET A 19 -12.23 4.58 -11.41
C MET A 19 -11.12 5.36 -10.70
N LEU A 20 -10.63 4.85 -9.57
CA LEU A 20 -9.51 5.41 -8.83
C LEU A 20 -8.23 5.39 -9.68
N GLU A 21 -7.94 4.28 -10.35
CA GLU A 21 -6.82 4.14 -11.30
C GLU A 21 -6.92 5.11 -12.48
N ALA A 22 -8.13 5.44 -12.91
CA ALA A 22 -8.39 6.45 -13.94
C ALA A 22 -8.30 7.91 -13.42
N GLY A 23 -8.02 8.12 -12.12
CA GLY A 23 -7.98 9.42 -11.46
C GLY A 23 -9.37 10.02 -11.16
N ASP A 24 -10.44 9.26 -11.40
CA ASP A 24 -11.82 9.67 -11.18
C ASP A 24 -12.28 9.26 -9.77
N THR A 25 -11.70 9.95 -8.79
CA THR A 25 -11.92 9.72 -7.35
C THR A 25 -13.35 10.03 -6.91
N GLU A 26 -14.01 11.00 -7.55
CA GLU A 26 -15.41 11.36 -7.30
C GLU A 26 -16.33 10.21 -7.69
N SER A 27 -16.16 9.66 -8.90
CA SER A 27 -16.94 8.50 -9.36
C SER A 27 -16.65 7.24 -8.53
N ALA A 28 -15.39 7.05 -8.11
CA ALA A 28 -15.02 5.93 -7.23
C ALA A 28 -15.77 5.96 -5.88
N LEU A 29 -15.96 7.14 -5.28
CA LEU A 29 -16.76 7.27 -4.05
C LEU A 29 -18.26 7.07 -4.32
N ALA A 30 -18.78 7.62 -5.42
CA ALA A 30 -20.19 7.53 -5.79
C ALA A 30 -20.64 6.08 -6.00
N VAL A 31 -19.79 5.23 -6.59
CA VAL A 31 -20.07 3.80 -6.78
C VAL A 31 -20.19 3.03 -5.45
N LEU A 32 -19.49 3.49 -4.40
CA LEU A 32 -19.51 2.86 -3.09
C LEU A 32 -20.64 3.37 -2.19
N GLU A 33 -21.25 4.52 -2.51
CA GLU A 33 -22.30 5.15 -1.71
C GLU A 33 -23.55 4.26 -1.46
N PRO A 34 -24.08 3.51 -2.45
CA PRO A 34 -25.22 2.63 -2.23
C PRO A 34 -24.86 1.32 -1.50
N VAL A 35 -23.57 1.01 -1.32
CA VAL A 35 -23.11 -0.23 -0.69
C VAL A 35 -23.12 -0.08 0.83
N PRO A 36 -23.75 -1.02 1.58
CA PRO A 36 -23.71 -1.03 3.03
C PRO A 36 -22.27 -0.92 3.57
N SER A 37 -22.09 -0.19 4.67
CA SER A 37 -20.80 -0.12 5.36
C SER A 37 -20.39 -1.51 5.86
N SER A 38 -19.17 -1.89 5.51
CA SER A 38 -18.49 -3.12 5.89
C SER A 38 -17.00 -2.80 6.10
N ALA A 39 -16.26 -3.71 6.72
CA ALA A 39 -14.81 -3.53 6.88
C ALA A 39 -14.06 -3.39 5.53
N GLY A 40 -14.56 -4.00 4.45
CA GLY A 40 -14.00 -3.90 3.10
C GLY A 40 -14.34 -2.56 2.45
N VAL A 41 -15.62 -2.18 2.45
CA VAL A 41 -16.10 -0.92 1.87
C VAL A 41 -15.52 0.29 2.60
N ASP A 42 -15.46 0.28 3.93
CA ASP A 42 -14.95 1.41 4.70
C ASP A 42 -13.44 1.59 4.54
N ARG A 43 -12.71 0.48 4.41
CA ARG A 43 -11.27 0.49 4.05
C ARG A 43 -11.09 1.11 2.67
N PHE A 44 -11.88 0.70 1.69
CA PHE A 44 -11.76 1.21 0.33
C PHE A 44 -12.17 2.70 0.23
N ARG A 45 -13.24 3.11 0.91
CA ARG A 45 -13.59 4.55 1.02
C ARG A 45 -12.48 5.36 1.67
N ALA A 46 -11.72 4.80 2.62
CA ALA A 46 -10.56 5.46 3.19
C ALA A 46 -9.42 5.60 2.16
N VAL A 47 -9.17 4.58 1.33
CA VAL A 47 -8.21 4.63 0.22
C VAL A 47 -8.57 5.74 -0.77
N VAL A 48 -9.84 5.82 -1.21
CA VAL A 48 -10.27 6.87 -2.15
C VAL A 48 -10.17 8.26 -1.51
N ARG A 49 -10.51 8.41 -0.22
CA ARG A 49 -10.35 9.69 0.49
C ARG A 49 -8.89 10.12 0.64
N LEU A 50 -7.99 9.17 0.92
CA LEU A 50 -6.55 9.43 0.98
C LEU A 50 -5.99 9.85 -0.38
N ALA A 51 -6.57 9.37 -1.48
CA ALA A 51 -6.24 9.83 -2.82
C ALA A 51 -6.83 11.21 -3.17
N THR A 52 -7.84 11.70 -2.43
CA THR A 52 -8.45 13.05 -2.62
C THR A 52 -7.91 14.13 -1.68
N GLU A 53 -7.34 13.74 -0.53
CA GLU A 53 -6.60 14.66 0.33
C GLU A 53 -5.26 15.00 -0.32
N PRO A 54 -4.71 16.22 -0.14
CA PRO A 54 -3.39 16.58 -0.65
C PRO A 54 -2.30 15.86 0.18
N GLY A 55 -2.19 14.56 0.00
CA GLY A 55 -0.96 13.80 0.08
C GLY A 55 -0.45 13.61 -1.34
N ALA A 56 0.86 13.71 -1.56
CA ALA A 56 1.43 13.53 -2.88
C ALA A 56 0.97 12.17 -3.44
N PRO A 57 0.34 12.09 -4.62
CA PRO A 57 0.02 10.83 -5.26
C PRO A 57 1.29 9.97 -5.35
N THR A 58 1.15 8.65 -5.41
CA THR A 58 2.30 7.72 -5.46
C THR A 58 3.28 8.11 -6.56
N THR A 59 2.81 8.60 -7.70
CA THR A 59 3.63 9.19 -8.79
C THR A 59 4.44 10.43 -8.38
N ASP A 60 3.88 11.31 -7.54
CA ASP A 60 4.59 12.48 -7.02
C ASP A 60 5.62 12.06 -5.95
N LEU A 61 5.32 11.02 -5.14
CA LEU A 61 6.27 10.42 -4.20
C LEU A 61 7.39 9.65 -4.93
N GLU A 62 7.07 8.95 -6.01
CA GLU A 62 8.04 8.30 -6.90
C GLU A 62 8.97 9.34 -7.51
N ALA A 63 8.44 10.42 -8.09
CA ALA A 63 9.23 11.52 -8.63
C ALA A 63 10.09 12.21 -7.56
N ALA A 64 9.57 12.35 -6.33
CA ALA A 64 10.31 12.89 -5.19
C ALA A 64 11.45 11.95 -4.76
N VAL A 65 11.23 10.64 -4.74
CA VAL A 65 12.26 9.62 -4.47
C VAL A 65 13.30 9.59 -5.59
N GLU A 66 12.91 9.72 -6.85
CA GLU A 66 13.85 9.81 -7.98
C GLU A 66 14.72 11.07 -7.91
N SER A 67 14.14 12.19 -7.46
CA SER A 67 14.84 13.47 -7.29
C SER A 67 15.74 13.49 -6.04
N ALA A 68 15.48 12.63 -5.06
CA ALA A 68 16.24 12.50 -3.82
C ALA A 68 16.44 11.02 -3.45
N PRO A 69 17.23 10.25 -4.23
CA PRO A 69 17.31 8.79 -4.11
C PRO A 69 17.90 8.30 -2.79
N ASP A 70 18.63 9.17 -2.10
CA ASP A 70 19.26 8.92 -0.80
C ASP A 70 18.37 9.33 0.39
N ASN A 71 17.20 9.91 0.14
CA ASN A 71 16.27 10.31 1.21
C ASN A 71 15.48 9.09 1.68
N GLU A 72 15.96 8.48 2.76
CA GLU A 72 15.34 7.31 3.39
C GLU A 72 13.90 7.58 3.85
N ALA A 73 13.60 8.79 4.34
CA ALA A 73 12.27 9.15 4.81
C ALA A 73 11.25 9.15 3.66
N LEU A 74 11.62 9.72 2.50
CA LEU A 74 10.77 9.71 1.30
C LEU A 74 10.53 8.28 0.78
N ARG A 75 11.55 7.41 0.85
CA ARG A 75 11.37 5.99 0.47
C ARG A 75 10.42 5.25 1.40
N ILE A 76 10.49 5.50 2.71
CA ILE A 76 9.55 4.91 3.67
C ILE A 76 8.13 5.46 3.44
N GLU A 77 7.99 6.74 3.17
CA GLU A 77 6.70 7.37 2.86
C GLU A 77 6.06 6.76 1.60
N LEU A 78 6.83 6.63 0.52
CA LEU A 78 6.40 5.95 -0.70
C LEU A 78 6.01 4.49 -0.42
N ALA A 79 6.81 3.75 0.35
CA ALA A 79 6.47 2.38 0.73
C ALA A 79 5.13 2.30 1.49
N ARG A 80 4.84 3.25 2.38
CA ARG A 80 3.56 3.31 3.09
C ARG A 80 2.38 3.58 2.15
N ALA A 81 2.57 4.46 1.17
CA ALA A 81 1.56 4.71 0.13
C ALA A 81 1.29 3.46 -0.71
N LEU A 82 2.35 2.73 -1.09
CA LEU A 82 2.25 1.46 -1.82
C LEU A 82 1.53 0.37 -0.99
N ILE A 83 1.81 0.26 0.31
CA ILE A 83 1.09 -0.64 1.23
C ILE A 83 -0.41 -0.30 1.27
N ALA A 84 -0.76 0.99 1.32
CA ALA A 84 -2.16 1.42 1.29
C ALA A 84 -2.85 1.05 -0.03
N GLY A 85 -2.11 1.08 -1.14
CA GLY A 85 -2.54 0.56 -2.44
C GLY A 85 -2.43 -0.95 -2.62
N GLN A 86 -2.08 -1.70 -1.55
CA GLN A 86 -1.85 -3.15 -1.55
C GLN A 86 -0.71 -3.64 -2.47
N ASP A 87 0.14 -2.75 -2.97
CA ASP A 87 1.40 -3.10 -3.63
C ASP A 87 2.48 -3.40 -2.57
N TYR A 88 2.34 -4.56 -1.93
CA TYR A 88 3.29 -4.99 -0.91
C TYR A 88 4.67 -5.30 -1.49
N ALA A 89 4.77 -5.74 -2.73
CA ALA A 89 6.04 -6.06 -3.35
C ALA A 89 6.85 -4.78 -3.60
N GLY A 90 6.24 -3.77 -4.23
CA GLY A 90 6.88 -2.46 -4.44
C GLY A 90 7.27 -1.81 -3.12
N ALA A 91 6.39 -1.83 -2.12
CA ALA A 91 6.69 -1.31 -0.80
C ALA A 91 7.91 -1.99 -0.14
N LEU A 92 7.96 -3.32 -0.18
CA LEU A 92 9.05 -4.08 0.42
C LEU A 92 10.38 -3.85 -0.30
N ASP A 93 10.39 -3.62 -1.62
CA ASP A 93 11.60 -3.25 -2.35
C ASP A 93 12.15 -1.88 -1.89
N HIS A 94 11.29 -0.87 -1.72
CA HIS A 94 11.71 0.43 -1.19
C HIS A 94 12.22 0.35 0.26
N LEU A 95 11.58 -0.44 1.12
CA LEU A 95 12.01 -0.63 2.50
C LEU A 95 13.33 -1.40 2.59
N LEU A 96 13.51 -2.42 1.75
CA LEU A 96 14.75 -3.18 1.71
C LEU A 96 15.94 -2.32 1.27
N GLU A 97 15.73 -1.38 0.35
CA GLU A 97 16.75 -0.40 -0.05
C GLU A 97 17.20 0.45 1.17
N VAL A 98 16.26 0.92 1.98
CA VAL A 98 16.57 1.67 3.21
C VAL A 98 17.35 0.80 4.21
N VAL A 99 16.94 -0.45 4.43
CA VAL A 99 17.67 -1.37 5.31
C VAL A 99 19.08 -1.67 4.78
N SER A 100 19.23 -1.83 3.47
CA SER A 100 20.52 -2.16 2.84
C SER A 100 21.55 -1.04 2.96
N ARG A 101 21.09 0.21 3.09
CA ARG A 101 21.94 1.39 3.31
C ARG A 101 22.52 1.48 4.72
N LYS A 102 21.93 0.77 5.68
CA LYS A 102 22.36 0.78 7.09
C LYS A 102 22.41 2.20 7.69
N GLY A 103 21.48 3.05 7.28
CA GLY A 103 21.32 4.42 7.78
C GLY A 103 20.51 4.51 9.07
N GLU A 104 20.09 5.73 9.41
CA GLU A 104 19.39 6.04 10.66
C GLU A 104 17.98 5.44 10.70
N LEU A 105 17.32 5.29 9.55
CA LEU A 105 15.94 4.77 9.47
C LEU A 105 15.88 3.26 9.22
N LEU A 106 16.99 2.53 9.37
CA LEU A 106 17.03 1.08 9.19
C LEU A 106 16.01 0.37 10.08
N ASP A 107 15.93 0.72 11.36
CA ASP A 107 15.05 0.04 12.32
C ASP A 107 13.57 0.34 12.03
N ASP A 108 13.28 1.56 11.57
CA ASP A 108 11.93 1.95 11.14
C ASP A 108 11.51 1.16 9.89
N ALA A 109 12.37 1.11 8.87
CA ALA A 109 12.09 0.35 7.65
C ALA A 109 11.92 -1.14 7.94
N ARG A 110 12.78 -1.72 8.78
CA ARG A 110 12.68 -3.11 9.24
C ARG A 110 11.34 -3.36 9.93
N THR A 111 10.90 -2.47 10.80
CA THR A 111 9.63 -2.62 11.51
C THR A 111 8.46 -2.66 10.53
N VAL A 112 8.43 -1.74 9.56
CA VAL A 112 7.37 -1.73 8.53
C VAL A 112 7.38 -3.02 7.70
N MET A 113 8.56 -3.57 7.33
CA MET A 113 8.63 -4.85 6.62
C MET A 113 8.03 -6.00 7.45
N LEU A 114 8.28 -6.03 8.76
CA LEU A 114 7.70 -7.03 9.65
C LEU A 114 6.18 -6.93 9.71
N ASP A 115 5.63 -5.71 9.83
CA ASP A 115 4.18 -5.47 9.80
C ASP A 115 3.55 -6.00 8.49
N VAL A 116 4.20 -5.74 7.35
CA VAL A 116 3.75 -6.26 6.04
C VAL A 116 3.78 -7.80 6.01
N PHE A 117 4.79 -8.44 6.60
CA PHE A 117 4.84 -9.90 6.68
C PHE A 117 3.72 -10.48 7.56
N GLU A 118 3.29 -9.77 8.60
CA GLU A 118 2.15 -10.17 9.41
C GLU A 118 0.84 -10.07 8.62
N VAL A 119 0.67 -9.00 7.83
CA VAL A 119 -0.49 -8.82 6.95
C VAL A 119 -0.57 -9.92 5.88
N LEU A 120 0.55 -10.26 5.25
CA LEU A 120 0.61 -11.27 4.19
C LEU A 120 0.61 -12.71 4.71
N GLY A 121 1.01 -12.93 5.97
CA GLY A 121 1.20 -14.24 6.56
C GLY A 121 2.54 -14.90 6.18
N ALA A 122 2.95 -15.89 6.99
CA ALA A 122 4.24 -16.56 6.86
C ALA A 122 4.36 -17.48 5.63
N ASP A 123 3.24 -18.00 5.12
CA ASP A 123 3.19 -18.90 3.96
C ASP A 123 3.15 -18.15 2.63
N SER A 124 3.02 -16.81 2.65
CA SER A 124 3.06 -16.00 1.43
C SER A 124 4.42 -16.11 0.75
N PRO A 125 4.46 -16.38 -0.57
CA PRO A 125 5.71 -16.38 -1.34
C PRO A 125 6.48 -15.06 -1.22
N ILE A 126 5.76 -13.93 -1.14
CA ILE A 126 6.34 -12.59 -0.95
C ILE A 126 7.05 -12.54 0.41
N THR A 127 6.36 -12.90 1.50
CA THR A 127 6.95 -12.91 2.84
C THR A 127 8.21 -13.77 2.91
N GLN A 128 8.19 -14.96 2.31
CA GLN A 128 9.34 -15.88 2.32
C GLN A 128 10.56 -15.29 1.59
N ASP A 129 10.35 -14.70 0.41
CA ASP A 129 11.44 -14.10 -0.36
C ASP A 129 12.05 -12.89 0.36
N TYR A 130 11.20 -11.95 0.81
CA TYR A 130 11.66 -10.72 1.43
C TYR A 130 12.24 -10.94 2.83
N ARG A 131 11.80 -11.93 3.60
CA ARG A 131 12.47 -12.31 4.86
C ARG A 131 13.91 -12.76 4.63
N ARG A 132 14.15 -13.56 3.58
CA ARG A 132 15.51 -13.97 3.20
C ARG A 132 16.36 -12.79 2.77
N ARG A 133 15.82 -11.88 1.95
CA ARG A 133 16.50 -10.65 1.52
C ARG A 133 16.83 -9.74 2.71
N LEU A 134 15.88 -9.55 3.62
CA LEU A 134 16.06 -8.77 4.85
C LEU A 134 17.18 -9.34 5.73
N ALA A 135 17.20 -10.66 5.95
CA ALA A 135 18.28 -11.30 6.70
C ALA A 135 19.65 -11.03 6.06
N ASN A 136 19.76 -11.18 4.73
CA ASN A 136 21.02 -10.91 4.01
C ASN A 136 21.44 -9.43 4.06
N ALA A 137 20.50 -8.49 4.15
CA ALA A 137 20.84 -7.07 4.26
C ALA A 137 21.38 -6.71 5.66
N LEU A 138 20.93 -7.41 6.69
CA LEU A 138 21.30 -7.15 8.09
C LEU A 138 22.62 -7.80 8.52
N PHE A 139 22.99 -8.94 7.92
CA PHE A 139 24.20 -9.71 8.25
C PHE A 139 25.29 -9.55 7.19
#